data_AF-A0A7C2A174-F1
#
_entry.id   AF-A0A7C2A174-F1
#
_cell.length_a   1.000
_cell.length_b   1.000
_cell.length_c   1.000
_cell.angle_alpha   90.00
_cell.angle_beta   90.00
_cell.angle_gamma   90.00
#
_symmetry.space_group_name_H-M   'P 1'
#
loop_
_entity.id
_entity.type
_entity.pdbx_description
1 polymer ?
#
loop_
_entity_poly.entity_id
_entity_poly.type
_entity_poly.pdbx_seq_one_letter_code
_entity_poly.pdbx_strand_id
1 'polypeptide(L)'
;MDDPDGPVPIVGSSTYKKWIAKALKKGYIKNVELAKEIPSFEKGLDIWNNPHKAALSDMYRKQCARCHIWEEGRRERGDFRAGGCSACHVLYTNDGYYEGNDPTIRQDEPGHMMKHEITIKIPATQCTHCHTRGKRIGTTFVGAFEYDYKTDNLAVPFNEKGEHQELLFTKDYIKVREDAHFEKGMECVDCHTSIDVHGDGNIYPSTLYQVEIQCADCHGTPEKYPWELPVGYGTPVTLEGERGIYKDELGIEYLLTSRGNARANLKKQGKEVILTSFFSGKDHEVPLLKEKKLMGNWKTKQGEVSMATINQHLDKLECYACHSTWAPQCFGCHIKYDRRKIGTDWITTALRHDPYSGKQTITKTPGDIYENRGFMRWEEPILGINIKGKVTPVIPGCQVVFTYVDENGKVDVVNKIFKTSDGFSAITMAPVTPHAVTIPARTCEDCHTNPKAIGYGTAVSRSQAKLDKEEEPMFMNNAEGYYGDIPGSKRAKWQVPKILEFPYAWDQLLTRSGKQVQNMPHQEDRPLNKKERDLMEREGLCIACHQYYGEKEWENIIKTYGKADTPEKHDEIMEKAMKALFEKAKGGTKR
;
A
#
# COMPACT_ATOMS: atom_id res chain seq x y z
N MET A 1 -12.07 -2.92 24.74
CA MET A 1 -10.76 -3.51 25.06
C MET A 1 -9.90 -2.37 25.53
N ASP A 2 -9.67 -2.31 26.84
CA ASP A 2 -8.64 -1.45 27.41
C ASP A 2 -7.26 -2.00 27.01
N ASP A 3 -6.22 -1.17 27.06
CA ASP A 3 -4.82 -1.59 26.92
C ASP A 3 -4.25 -1.95 28.31
N PRO A 4 -4.27 -3.24 28.72
CA PRO A 4 -3.85 -3.64 30.06
C PRO A 4 -2.33 -3.61 30.25
N ASP A 5 -1.58 -3.72 29.16
CA ASP A 5 -0.12 -3.80 29.16
C ASP A 5 0.51 -2.39 29.12
N GLY A 6 -0.27 -1.41 28.66
CA GLY A 6 0.11 -0.02 28.62
C GLY A 6 1.08 0.29 27.49
N PRO A 7 1.66 1.51 27.47
CA PRO A 7 2.42 1.99 26.32
C PRO A 7 3.80 1.32 26.15
N VAL A 8 4.22 0.46 27.08
CA VAL A 8 5.54 -0.20 27.03
C VAL A 8 5.36 -1.61 26.48
N PRO A 9 5.95 -1.94 25.31
CA PRO A 9 5.85 -3.29 24.75
C PRO A 9 6.27 -4.38 25.73
N ILE A 10 5.48 -5.45 25.80
CA ILE A 10 5.77 -6.61 26.67
C ILE A 10 6.90 -7.45 26.08
N VAL A 11 7.00 -7.53 24.75
CA VAL A 11 8.06 -8.23 24.01
C VAL A 11 9.00 -7.27 23.27
N GLY A 12 10.08 -7.79 22.71
CA GLY A 12 11.11 -7.03 22.00
C GLY A 12 12.33 -6.69 22.86
N SER A 13 13.42 -6.30 22.20
CA SER A 13 14.69 -5.98 22.86
C SER A 13 14.58 -4.72 23.72
N SER A 14 15.55 -4.52 24.63
CA SER A 14 15.66 -3.27 25.41
C SER A 14 15.78 -2.04 24.50
N THR A 15 16.49 -2.17 23.38
CA THR A 15 16.61 -1.13 22.34
C THR A 15 15.28 -0.84 21.66
N TYR A 16 14.49 -1.88 21.34
CA TYR A 16 13.14 -1.74 20.79
C TYR A 16 12.21 -0.98 21.72
N LYS A 17 12.13 -1.40 22.99
CA LYS A 17 11.31 -0.73 24.01
C LYS A 17 11.72 0.73 24.21
N LYS A 18 13.03 1.01 24.21
CA LYS A 18 13.57 2.39 24.26
C LYS A 18 13.17 3.22 23.04
N TRP A 19 13.20 2.64 21.84
CA TRP A 19 12.78 3.33 20.62
C TRP A 19 11.27 3.63 20.63
N ILE A 20 10.43 2.66 20.99
CA ILE A 20 8.97 2.84 21.10
C ILE A 20 8.62 3.94 22.11
N ALA A 21 9.23 3.92 23.30
CA ALA A 21 9.04 4.97 24.30
C ALA A 21 9.42 6.37 23.78
N LYS A 22 10.53 6.47 23.04
CA LYS A 22 10.95 7.73 22.39
C LYS A 22 9.96 8.16 21.31
N ALA A 23 9.44 7.22 20.53
CA ALA A 23 8.49 7.47 19.46
C ALA A 23 7.14 7.96 19.96
N LEU A 24 6.62 7.36 21.04
CA LEU A 24 5.44 7.81 21.76
C LEU A 24 5.64 9.22 22.33
N LYS A 25 6.76 9.46 23.02
CA LYS A 25 7.10 10.79 23.58
C LYS A 25 7.20 11.88 22.50
N LYS A 26 7.64 11.52 21.29
CA LYS A 26 7.74 12.43 20.13
C LYS A 26 6.43 12.58 19.36
N GLY A 27 5.38 11.85 19.72
CA GLY A 27 4.09 11.85 19.04
C GLY A 27 4.11 11.20 17.65
N TYR A 28 5.19 10.51 17.28
CA TYR A 28 5.27 9.77 16.01
C TYR A 28 4.36 8.54 16.05
N ILE A 29 4.38 7.81 17.17
CA ILE A 29 3.44 6.74 17.46
C ILE A 29 2.36 7.29 18.38
N LYS A 30 1.11 6.94 18.12
CA LYS A 30 -0.06 7.28 18.95
C LYS A 30 -0.46 6.04 19.73
N ASN A 31 -0.68 6.18 21.05
CA ASN A 31 -1.22 5.10 21.87
C ASN A 31 -2.74 5.04 21.77
N VAL A 32 -3.32 3.84 21.79
CA VAL A 32 -4.76 3.62 21.88
C VAL A 32 -5.07 3.00 23.23
N GLU A 33 -5.57 3.81 24.17
CA GLU A 33 -5.88 3.34 25.53
C GLU A 33 -7.15 2.49 25.59
N LEU A 34 -8.07 2.71 24.65
CA LEU A 34 -9.36 2.03 24.60
C LEU A 34 -9.83 1.82 23.15
N ALA A 35 -9.96 0.56 22.76
CA ALA A 35 -10.65 0.18 21.53
C ALA A 35 -12.11 -0.22 21.84
N LYS A 36 -13.06 0.46 21.22
CA LYS A 36 -14.49 0.13 21.30
C LYS A 36 -14.92 -0.66 20.07
N GLU A 37 -15.81 -1.62 20.28
CA GLU A 37 -16.44 -2.34 19.18
C GLU A 37 -17.21 -1.36 18.27
N ILE A 38 -17.03 -1.50 16.96
CA ILE A 38 -17.79 -0.74 15.95
C ILE A 38 -19.26 -1.16 16.06
N PRO A 39 -20.23 -0.26 16.33
CA PRO A 39 -21.59 -0.66 16.64
C PRO A 39 -22.33 -1.31 15.46
N SER A 40 -23.32 -2.17 15.76
CA SER A 40 -24.32 -2.61 14.78
C SER A 40 -25.18 -1.43 14.31
N PHE A 41 -25.98 -1.64 13.26
CA PHE A 41 -26.91 -0.61 12.79
C PHE A 41 -27.82 -0.09 13.91
N GLU A 42 -28.49 -0.98 14.65
CA GLU A 42 -29.45 -0.59 15.69
C GLU A 42 -28.76 0.20 16.81
N LYS A 43 -27.61 -0.28 17.29
CA LYS A 43 -26.81 0.43 18.30
C LYS A 43 -26.26 1.76 17.77
N GLY A 44 -25.86 1.80 16.51
CA GLY A 44 -25.40 3.01 15.83
C GLY A 44 -26.52 4.05 15.71
N LEU A 45 -27.74 3.60 15.44
CA LEU A 45 -28.92 4.46 15.39
C LEU A 45 -29.19 5.07 16.77
N ASP A 46 -29.09 4.30 17.85
CA ASP A 46 -29.23 4.80 19.22
C ASP A 46 -28.15 5.83 19.57
N ILE A 47 -26.91 5.61 19.14
CA ILE A 47 -25.77 6.50 19.45
C ILE A 47 -25.84 7.81 18.67
N TRP A 48 -26.12 7.75 17.37
CA TRP A 48 -26.00 8.91 16.48
C TRP A 48 -27.32 9.53 16.06
N ASN A 49 -28.45 8.88 16.36
CA ASN A 49 -29.78 9.24 15.86
C ASN A 49 -29.77 9.58 14.36
N ASN A 50 -29.01 8.80 13.59
CA ASN A 50 -28.80 9.02 12.17
C ASN A 50 -28.63 7.68 11.44
N PRO A 51 -29.59 7.30 10.57
CA PRO A 51 -29.57 5.99 9.91
C PRO A 51 -28.40 5.84 8.92
N HIS A 52 -27.90 6.94 8.33
CA HIS A 52 -26.78 6.88 7.38
C HIS A 52 -25.45 6.63 8.11
N LYS A 53 -25.22 7.27 9.27
CA LYS A 53 -24.06 6.99 10.13
C LYS A 53 -24.11 5.57 10.69
N ALA A 54 -25.29 5.14 11.13
CA ALA A 54 -25.53 3.76 11.55
C ALA A 54 -25.19 2.77 10.42
N ALA A 55 -25.68 3.02 9.20
CA ALA A 55 -25.38 2.19 8.04
C ALA A 55 -23.89 2.17 7.68
N LEU A 56 -23.16 3.28 7.77
CA LEU A 56 -21.71 3.31 7.55
C LEU A 56 -20.94 2.47 8.58
N SER A 57 -21.37 2.47 9.85
CA SER A 57 -20.76 1.62 10.87
C SER A 57 -21.07 0.14 10.65
N ASP A 58 -22.33 -0.18 10.36
CA ASP A 58 -22.76 -1.55 10.13
C ASP A 58 -22.14 -2.10 8.85
N MET A 59 -21.91 -1.24 7.85
CA MET A 59 -21.24 -1.61 6.61
C MET A 59 -19.87 -2.27 6.86
N TYR A 60 -19.11 -1.74 7.82
CA TYR A 60 -17.85 -2.37 8.23
C TYR A 60 -18.07 -3.79 8.75
N ARG A 61 -19.09 -4.00 9.60
CA ARG A 61 -19.46 -5.31 10.14
C ARG A 61 -19.92 -6.29 9.05
N LYS A 62 -20.53 -5.77 7.98
CA LYS A 62 -21.05 -6.58 6.87
C LYS A 62 -20.01 -7.05 5.86
N GLN A 63 -18.98 -6.24 5.62
CA GLN A 63 -18.09 -6.48 4.48
C GLN A 63 -16.60 -6.39 4.79
N CYS A 64 -16.21 -5.60 5.77
CA CYS A 64 -14.80 -5.31 6.06
C CYS A 64 -14.25 -6.24 7.15
N ALA A 65 -15.04 -6.50 8.19
CA ALA A 65 -14.64 -7.33 9.33
C ALA A 65 -14.37 -8.80 8.97
N ARG A 66 -14.83 -9.28 7.81
CA ARG A 66 -14.64 -10.66 7.32
C ARG A 66 -13.19 -11.10 7.11
N CYS A 67 -12.24 -10.16 7.08
CA CYS A 67 -10.80 -10.43 6.89
C CYS A 67 -10.00 -10.27 8.19
N HIS A 68 -10.65 -9.94 9.31
CA HIS A 68 -9.97 -9.77 10.58
C HIS A 68 -9.59 -11.14 11.16
N ILE A 69 -8.46 -11.20 11.85
CA ILE A 69 -7.78 -12.47 12.20
C ILE A 69 -8.63 -13.45 13.02
N TRP A 70 -9.64 -12.94 13.73
CA TRP A 70 -10.55 -13.77 14.53
C TRP A 70 -11.75 -14.31 13.73
N GLU A 71 -11.76 -14.19 12.41
CA GLU A 71 -12.85 -14.63 11.53
C GLU A 71 -12.42 -15.78 10.61
N GLU A 72 -13.28 -16.78 10.46
CA GLU A 72 -13.14 -17.90 9.51
C GLU A 72 -13.48 -17.51 8.07
N GLY A 73 -13.98 -16.28 7.84
CA GLY A 73 -14.22 -15.73 6.52
C GLY A 73 -15.46 -16.31 5.84
N ARG A 74 -15.54 -16.20 4.51
CA ARG A 74 -16.76 -16.59 3.79
C ARG A 74 -16.96 -18.09 3.67
N ARG A 75 -15.95 -18.91 3.98
CA ARG A 75 -15.93 -20.36 3.72
C ARG A 75 -16.21 -20.67 2.23
N GLU A 76 -15.55 -19.89 1.38
CA GLU A 76 -15.61 -19.96 -0.08
C GLU A 76 -14.20 -20.22 -0.63
N ARG A 77 -14.09 -20.54 -1.92
CA ARG A 77 -12.79 -20.76 -2.56
C ARG A 77 -11.84 -19.56 -2.39
N GLY A 78 -10.67 -19.83 -1.82
CA GLY A 78 -9.64 -18.87 -1.42
C GLY A 78 -9.86 -18.20 -0.05
N ASP A 79 -11.04 -18.34 0.55
CA ASP A 79 -11.38 -17.71 1.82
C ASP A 79 -11.31 -18.69 3.01
N PHE A 80 -11.11 -20.00 2.76
CA PHE A 80 -11.05 -21.04 3.81
C PHE A 80 -9.86 -20.85 4.75
N ARG A 81 -10.14 -20.72 6.04
CA ARG A 81 -9.15 -20.64 7.11
C ARG A 81 -9.82 -20.81 8.48
N ALA A 82 -9.01 -21.04 9.51
CA ALA A 82 -9.45 -20.93 10.90
C ALA A 82 -9.33 -19.49 11.43
N GLY A 83 -9.79 -19.25 12.66
CA GLY A 83 -9.57 -17.99 13.38
C GLY A 83 -8.33 -18.01 14.29
N GLY A 84 -7.88 -16.84 14.75
CA GLY A 84 -6.83 -16.70 15.75
C GLY A 84 -5.47 -17.24 15.32
N CYS A 85 -4.75 -17.93 16.23
CA CYS A 85 -3.43 -18.50 15.93
C CYS A 85 -3.48 -19.49 14.75
N SER A 86 -4.54 -20.29 14.68
CA SER A 86 -4.76 -21.26 13.61
C SER A 86 -5.04 -20.62 12.25
N ALA A 87 -5.42 -19.34 12.19
CA ALA A 87 -5.60 -18.64 10.91
C ALA A 87 -4.31 -18.62 10.06
N CYS A 88 -3.15 -18.67 10.71
CA CYS A 88 -1.85 -18.69 10.06
C CYS A 88 -1.15 -20.06 10.20
N HIS A 89 -1.25 -20.67 11.37
CA HIS A 89 -0.47 -21.87 11.68
C HIS A 89 -1.12 -23.19 11.27
N VAL A 90 -2.39 -23.18 10.85
CA VAL A 90 -3.08 -24.33 10.24
C VAL A 90 -3.35 -23.98 8.80
N LEU A 91 -2.68 -24.70 7.88
CA LEU A 91 -2.75 -24.37 6.46
C LEU A 91 -4.04 -24.88 5.83
N TYR A 92 -4.62 -24.07 4.96
CA TYR A 92 -5.77 -24.43 4.14
C TYR A 92 -5.38 -24.36 2.67
N THR A 93 -5.84 -25.31 1.86
CA THR A 93 -5.84 -25.14 0.41
C THR A 93 -6.90 -24.10 0.03
N ASN A 94 -6.80 -23.52 -1.17
CA ASN A 94 -7.82 -22.57 -1.62
C ASN A 94 -9.21 -23.23 -1.72
N ASP A 95 -9.26 -24.54 -1.94
CA ASP A 95 -10.51 -25.29 -2.08
C ASP A 95 -10.98 -25.90 -0.75
N GLY A 96 -10.17 -25.81 0.32
CA GLY A 96 -10.53 -26.21 1.67
C GLY A 96 -10.69 -27.72 1.86
N TYR A 97 -9.99 -28.54 1.06
CA TYR A 97 -10.03 -30.00 1.19
C TYR A 97 -8.91 -30.53 2.10
N TYR A 98 -9.24 -31.61 2.81
CA TYR A 98 -8.28 -32.37 3.61
C TYR A 98 -7.44 -33.29 2.72
N GLU A 99 -6.12 -33.20 2.85
CA GLU A 99 -5.12 -33.99 2.11
C GLU A 99 -4.20 -34.80 3.05
N GLY A 100 -4.56 -34.89 4.33
CA GLY A 100 -3.83 -35.69 5.33
C GLY A 100 -4.36 -37.11 5.50
N ASN A 101 -3.81 -37.83 6.48
CA ASN A 101 -4.13 -39.24 6.75
C ASN A 101 -4.94 -39.46 8.03
N ASP A 102 -5.50 -38.41 8.63
CA ASP A 102 -6.36 -38.53 9.81
C ASP A 102 -7.69 -39.20 9.41
N PRO A 103 -8.00 -40.40 9.93
CA PRO A 103 -9.19 -41.15 9.54
C PRO A 103 -10.49 -40.52 10.05
N THR A 104 -10.41 -39.50 10.91
CA THR A 104 -11.57 -38.80 11.48
C THR A 104 -12.04 -37.61 10.64
N ILE A 105 -11.25 -37.20 9.64
CA ILE A 105 -11.54 -36.03 8.81
C ILE A 105 -11.89 -36.50 7.39
N ARG A 106 -13.01 -35.99 6.87
CA ARG A 106 -13.50 -36.31 5.53
C ARG A 106 -12.65 -35.63 4.47
N GLN A 107 -12.26 -36.38 3.44
CA GLN A 107 -11.46 -35.88 2.30
C GLN A 107 -12.33 -35.45 1.11
N ASP A 108 -13.61 -35.80 1.11
CA ASP A 108 -14.55 -35.61 -0.01
C ASP A 108 -15.45 -34.38 0.16
N GLU A 109 -15.15 -33.50 1.13
CA GLU A 109 -15.89 -32.27 1.35
C GLU A 109 -14.95 -31.09 1.68
N PRO A 110 -15.31 -29.86 1.28
CA PRO A 110 -14.54 -28.67 1.62
C PRO A 110 -14.82 -28.20 3.05
N GLY A 111 -14.02 -27.25 3.53
CA GLY A 111 -14.12 -26.67 4.86
C GLY A 111 -13.13 -27.23 5.89
N HIS A 112 -12.18 -28.04 5.44
CA HIS A 112 -11.15 -28.66 6.27
C HIS A 112 -9.78 -28.04 5.98
N MET A 113 -8.91 -28.10 6.99
CA MET A 113 -7.50 -27.78 6.83
C MET A 113 -6.84 -28.75 5.83
N MET A 114 -5.74 -28.35 5.21
CA MET A 114 -4.99 -29.21 4.30
C MET A 114 -4.47 -30.46 5.02
N LYS A 115 -3.94 -30.31 6.24
CA LYS A 115 -3.45 -31.39 7.09
C LYS A 115 -3.72 -31.06 8.56
N HIS A 116 -3.89 -32.10 9.37
CA HIS A 116 -4.08 -31.94 10.81
C HIS A 116 -2.72 -31.70 11.48
N GLU A 117 -2.17 -30.50 11.28
CA GLU A 117 -0.86 -30.09 11.81
C GLU A 117 -0.79 -28.58 12.07
N ILE A 118 0.12 -28.18 12.96
CA ILE A 118 0.50 -26.79 13.22
C ILE A 118 1.90 -26.58 12.64
N THR A 119 2.09 -25.52 11.87
CA THR A 119 3.37 -25.23 11.20
C THR A 119 3.82 -23.78 11.37
N ILE A 120 5.13 -23.57 11.38
CA ILE A 120 5.77 -22.26 11.28
C ILE A 120 6.26 -21.96 9.85
N LYS A 121 6.15 -22.92 8.93
CA LYS A 121 6.45 -22.76 7.51
C LYS A 121 5.22 -22.27 6.77
N ILE A 122 4.94 -20.98 6.90
CA ILE A 122 3.70 -20.37 6.38
C ILE A 122 3.98 -19.78 4.99
N PRO A 123 3.34 -20.28 3.92
CA PRO A 123 3.47 -19.71 2.58
C PRO A 123 2.67 -18.41 2.44
N ALA A 124 3.02 -17.55 1.48
CA ALA A 124 2.29 -16.33 1.18
C ALA A 124 0.81 -16.60 0.83
N THR A 125 0.49 -17.76 0.28
CA THR A 125 -0.89 -18.18 -0.03
C THR A 125 -1.77 -18.25 1.22
N GLN A 126 -1.23 -18.59 2.39
CA GLN A 126 -1.99 -18.54 3.63
C GLN A 126 -2.33 -17.09 4.01
N CYS A 127 -1.42 -16.15 3.75
CA CYS A 127 -1.65 -14.73 3.97
C CYS A 127 -2.68 -14.16 2.97
N THR A 128 -2.73 -14.67 1.74
CA THR A 128 -3.66 -14.17 0.73
C THR A 128 -5.13 -14.48 1.05
N HIS A 129 -5.44 -15.46 1.90
CA HIS A 129 -6.81 -15.71 2.38
C HIS A 129 -7.46 -14.47 3.04
N CYS A 130 -6.65 -13.51 3.52
CA CYS A 130 -7.11 -12.20 4.01
C CYS A 130 -6.56 -11.02 3.18
N HIS A 131 -5.30 -11.07 2.75
CA HIS A 131 -4.59 -9.93 2.14
C HIS A 131 -4.88 -9.74 0.62
N THR A 132 -6.05 -10.14 0.15
CA THR A 132 -6.56 -10.00 -1.22
C THR A 132 -7.44 -8.77 -1.46
N ARG A 133 -7.76 -8.03 -0.39
CA ARG A 133 -8.62 -6.84 -0.42
C ARG A 133 -7.96 -5.62 0.25
N GLY A 134 -8.58 -4.45 0.09
CA GLY A 134 -8.04 -3.17 0.56
C GLY A 134 -6.82 -2.81 -0.28
N LYS A 135 -5.63 -2.91 0.33
CA LYS A 135 -4.35 -2.63 -0.32
C LYS A 135 -3.88 -3.74 -1.27
N ARG A 136 -4.50 -4.94 -1.25
CA ARG A 136 -4.22 -6.07 -2.17
C ARG A 136 -2.76 -6.58 -2.13
N ILE A 137 -2.08 -6.38 -1.00
CA ILE A 137 -0.65 -6.66 -0.87
C ILE A 137 -0.30 -8.13 -1.16
N GLY A 138 -1.15 -9.08 -0.75
CA GLY A 138 -0.88 -10.50 -0.92
C GLY A 138 -0.95 -10.93 -2.39
N THR A 139 -1.99 -10.49 -3.09
CA THR A 139 -2.14 -10.75 -4.53
C THR A 139 -1.07 -10.03 -5.34
N THR A 140 -0.71 -8.81 -4.96
CA THR A 140 0.34 -8.05 -5.64
C THR A 140 1.72 -8.70 -5.50
N PHE A 141 2.05 -9.19 -4.31
CA PHE A 141 3.31 -9.90 -4.05
C PHE A 141 3.50 -11.12 -4.97
N VAL A 142 2.44 -11.90 -5.17
CA VAL A 142 2.45 -13.10 -6.03
C VAL A 142 2.13 -12.79 -7.50
N GLY A 143 2.12 -11.51 -7.90
CA GLY A 143 1.89 -11.11 -9.29
C GLY A 143 0.49 -11.42 -9.81
N ALA A 144 -0.54 -11.29 -8.95
CA ALA A 144 -1.93 -11.45 -9.32
C ALA A 144 -2.68 -10.11 -9.20
N PHE A 145 -3.43 -9.77 -10.24
CA PHE A 145 -4.23 -8.55 -10.31
C PHE A 145 -5.69 -8.86 -10.59
N GLU A 146 -6.61 -8.24 -9.86
CA GLU A 146 -8.04 -8.50 -9.98
C GLU A 146 -8.60 -7.97 -11.31
N TYR A 147 -9.34 -8.82 -12.04
CA TYR A 147 -10.01 -8.47 -13.28
C TYR A 147 -11.13 -7.43 -13.04
N ASP A 148 -11.32 -6.49 -13.97
CA ASP A 148 -12.23 -5.35 -13.76
C ASP A 148 -13.71 -5.69 -13.99
N TYR A 149 -14.02 -6.66 -14.86
CA TYR A 149 -15.39 -7.03 -15.22
C TYR A 149 -15.97 -8.08 -14.28
N LYS A 150 -17.07 -7.73 -13.60
CA LYS A 150 -17.84 -8.64 -12.73
C LYS A 150 -19.13 -9.17 -13.38
N THR A 151 -19.54 -8.62 -14.53
CA THR A 151 -20.93 -8.73 -15.00
C THR A 151 -21.23 -9.85 -15.98
N ASP A 152 -20.22 -10.43 -16.63
CA ASP A 152 -20.42 -11.58 -17.53
C ASP A 152 -19.96 -12.91 -16.93
N ASN A 153 -19.16 -12.92 -15.85
CA ASN A 153 -18.52 -14.11 -15.29
C ASN A 153 -17.78 -14.94 -16.36
N LEU A 154 -17.21 -14.31 -17.38
CA LEU A 154 -16.50 -14.98 -18.48
C LEU A 154 -15.05 -14.50 -18.56
N ALA A 155 -14.39 -14.36 -17.40
CA ALA A 155 -13.02 -13.90 -17.35
C ALA A 155 -12.08 -14.87 -18.09
N VAL A 156 -11.29 -14.30 -19.01
CA VAL A 156 -10.20 -14.98 -19.73
C VAL A 156 -8.90 -14.95 -18.93
N PRO A 157 -7.92 -15.82 -19.20
CA PRO A 157 -7.93 -16.91 -20.19
C PRO A 157 -8.87 -18.06 -19.80
N PHE A 158 -9.38 -18.77 -20.81
CA PHE A 158 -10.16 -20.00 -20.62
C PHE A 158 -9.25 -21.19 -20.32
N ASN A 159 -9.75 -22.17 -19.56
CA ASN A 159 -9.05 -23.43 -19.29
C ASN A 159 -9.03 -24.35 -20.54
N GLU A 160 -8.43 -25.54 -20.43
CA GLU A 160 -8.34 -26.52 -21.53
C GLU A 160 -9.69 -26.98 -22.09
N LYS A 161 -10.78 -26.82 -21.32
CA LYS A 161 -12.16 -27.14 -21.72
C LYS A 161 -12.90 -25.94 -22.32
N GLY A 162 -12.24 -24.78 -22.44
CA GLY A 162 -12.86 -23.53 -22.90
C GLY A 162 -13.73 -22.85 -21.83
N GLU A 163 -13.61 -23.24 -20.57
CA GLU A 163 -14.36 -22.66 -19.47
C GLU A 163 -13.60 -21.47 -18.86
N HIS A 164 -14.33 -20.49 -18.33
CA HIS A 164 -13.76 -19.31 -17.68
C HIS A 164 -13.08 -19.66 -16.36
N GLN A 165 -12.34 -18.71 -15.81
CA GLN A 165 -11.71 -18.88 -14.50
C GLN A 165 -12.76 -19.18 -13.43
N GLU A 166 -12.48 -20.15 -12.57
CA GLU A 166 -13.22 -20.26 -11.31
C GLU A 166 -12.80 -19.14 -10.37
N LEU A 167 -13.79 -18.48 -9.75
CA LEU A 167 -13.55 -17.40 -8.81
C LEU A 167 -12.61 -17.85 -7.69
N LEU A 168 -11.61 -17.02 -7.43
CA LEU A 168 -10.71 -17.14 -6.29
C LEU A 168 -10.89 -15.91 -5.42
N PHE A 169 -11.10 -16.04 -4.11
CA PHE A 169 -11.41 -14.89 -3.24
C PHE A 169 -12.62 -14.08 -3.76
N THR A 170 -13.59 -14.75 -4.39
CA THR A 170 -14.77 -14.18 -5.10
C THR A 170 -14.45 -13.28 -6.30
N LYS A 171 -13.29 -13.47 -6.95
CA LYS A 171 -12.78 -12.61 -8.02
C LYS A 171 -12.04 -13.41 -9.09
N ASP A 172 -11.93 -12.83 -10.27
CA ASP A 172 -11.06 -13.28 -11.34
C ASP A 172 -9.74 -12.52 -11.33
N TYR A 173 -8.68 -13.12 -11.88
CA TYR A 173 -7.34 -12.53 -11.85
C TYR A 173 -6.63 -12.57 -13.20
N ILE A 174 -5.75 -11.58 -13.41
CA ILE A 174 -4.74 -11.54 -14.45
C ILE A 174 -3.40 -11.81 -13.79
N LYS A 175 -2.59 -12.67 -14.42
CA LYS A 175 -1.19 -12.81 -14.04
C LYS A 175 -0.40 -11.59 -14.53
N VAL A 176 0.23 -10.91 -13.59
CA VAL A 176 1.17 -9.82 -13.81
C VAL A 176 2.52 -10.20 -13.20
N ARG A 177 3.48 -9.28 -13.27
CA ARG A 177 4.82 -9.52 -12.73
C ARG A 177 4.79 -9.65 -11.21
N GLU A 178 5.50 -10.64 -10.69
CA GLU A 178 5.67 -10.89 -9.26
C GLU A 178 6.61 -9.88 -8.60
N ASP A 179 6.59 -9.81 -7.27
CA ASP A 179 7.63 -9.11 -6.52
C ASP A 179 8.98 -9.84 -6.70
N ALA A 180 10.06 -9.09 -6.87
CA ALA A 180 11.41 -9.61 -7.07
C ALA A 180 11.88 -10.53 -5.92
N HIS A 181 11.37 -10.36 -4.70
CA HIS A 181 11.67 -11.26 -3.59
C HIS A 181 10.89 -12.58 -3.70
N PHE A 182 9.62 -12.52 -4.11
CA PHE A 182 8.82 -13.71 -4.39
C PHE A 182 9.41 -14.52 -5.54
N GLU A 183 9.82 -13.86 -6.64
CA GLU A 183 10.53 -14.48 -7.78
C GLU A 183 11.81 -15.24 -7.33
N LYS A 184 12.41 -14.86 -6.19
CA LYS A 184 13.59 -15.53 -5.63
C LYS A 184 13.27 -16.72 -4.73
N GLY A 185 12.00 -16.91 -4.37
CA GLY A 185 11.51 -17.96 -3.48
C GLY A 185 11.36 -17.52 -2.02
N MET A 186 11.26 -16.21 -1.77
CA MET A 186 10.95 -15.68 -0.43
C MET A 186 9.44 -15.59 -0.21
N GLU A 187 9.00 -15.82 1.02
CA GLU A 187 7.62 -15.70 1.47
C GLU A 187 7.42 -14.47 2.38
N CYS A 188 6.17 -14.15 2.72
CA CYS A 188 5.86 -13.01 3.61
C CYS A 188 6.61 -13.09 4.96
N VAL A 189 6.74 -14.30 5.51
CA VAL A 189 7.44 -14.59 6.78
C VAL A 189 8.94 -14.33 6.72
N ASP A 190 9.53 -14.27 5.53
CA ASP A 190 10.96 -13.99 5.38
C ASP A 190 11.29 -12.52 5.61
N CYS A 191 10.30 -11.64 5.48
CA CYS A 191 10.40 -10.21 5.72
C CYS A 191 9.71 -9.76 7.01
N HIS A 192 8.47 -10.21 7.24
CA HIS A 192 7.71 -9.84 8.42
C HIS A 192 8.22 -10.56 9.67
N THR A 193 8.42 -9.81 10.75
CA THR A 193 8.91 -10.40 12.00
C THR A 193 7.76 -10.92 12.85
N SER A 194 8.08 -11.72 13.87
CA SER A 194 7.06 -12.20 14.81
C SER A 194 6.30 -11.04 15.46
N ILE A 195 6.95 -9.91 15.74
CA ILE A 195 6.31 -8.74 16.36
C ILE A 195 5.41 -8.01 15.35
N ASP A 196 5.77 -7.99 14.06
CA ASP A 196 4.92 -7.41 13.02
C ASP A 196 3.54 -8.09 12.94
N VAL A 197 3.49 -9.39 13.24
CA VAL A 197 2.31 -10.25 13.04
C VAL A 197 1.59 -10.60 14.34
N HIS A 198 2.32 -11.01 15.38
CA HIS A 198 1.73 -11.38 16.68
C HIS A 198 1.44 -10.16 17.57
N GLY A 199 1.99 -8.98 17.22
CA GLY A 199 1.95 -7.79 18.05
C GLY A 199 2.98 -7.81 19.17
N ASP A 200 3.08 -6.70 19.89
CA ASP A 200 4.02 -6.54 21.00
C ASP A 200 3.37 -6.22 22.35
N GLY A 201 2.05 -6.43 22.45
CA GLY A 201 1.21 -6.12 23.61
C GLY A 201 0.47 -4.79 23.47
N ASN A 202 0.99 -3.85 22.67
CA ASN A 202 0.38 -2.53 22.56
C ASN A 202 -0.71 -2.50 21.47
N ILE A 203 -1.68 -1.59 21.64
CA ILE A 203 -2.70 -1.30 20.63
C ILE A 203 -2.30 -0.07 19.82
N TYR A 204 -2.13 -0.26 18.51
CA TYR A 204 -1.80 0.82 17.57
C TYR A 204 -3.02 1.22 16.72
N PRO A 205 -3.17 2.52 16.37
CA PRO A 205 -4.27 2.97 15.52
C PRO A 205 -4.06 2.60 14.03
N SER A 206 -2.86 2.13 13.67
CA SER A 206 -2.51 1.72 12.32
C SER A 206 -1.45 0.62 12.36
N THR A 207 -1.59 -0.38 11.50
CA THR A 207 -0.60 -1.46 11.36
C THR A 207 0.77 -0.96 10.88
N LEU A 208 0.82 0.22 10.24
CA LEU A 208 2.09 0.86 9.85
C LEU A 208 2.97 1.20 11.06
N TYR A 209 2.38 1.40 12.24
CA TYR A 209 3.14 1.60 13.47
C TYR A 209 3.70 0.31 14.02
N GLN A 210 3.19 -0.87 13.65
CA GLN A 210 3.76 -2.14 14.09
C GLN A 210 4.94 -2.55 13.22
N VAL A 211 4.80 -2.44 11.89
CA VAL A 211 5.79 -2.96 10.93
C VAL A 211 7.18 -2.36 11.16
N GLU A 212 8.13 -3.20 11.52
CA GLU A 212 9.51 -2.81 11.85
C GLU A 212 10.49 -2.90 10.69
N ILE A 213 10.24 -3.81 9.75
CA ILE A 213 11.16 -4.10 8.67
C ILE A 213 11.22 -2.95 7.65
N GLN A 214 12.44 -2.58 7.26
CA GLN A 214 12.72 -1.66 6.18
C GLN A 214 13.74 -2.23 5.20
N CYS A 215 13.71 -1.74 3.95
CA CYS A 215 14.67 -2.14 2.91
C CYS A 215 16.13 -1.97 3.37
N ALA A 216 16.42 -0.86 4.06
CA ALA A 216 17.75 -0.54 4.56
C ALA A 216 18.23 -1.49 5.68
N ASP A 217 17.34 -2.27 6.30
CA ASP A 217 17.70 -3.26 7.32
C ASP A 217 18.42 -4.47 6.75
N CYS A 218 18.20 -4.74 5.45
CA CYS A 218 18.89 -5.80 4.71
C CYS A 218 19.93 -5.22 3.76
N HIS A 219 19.58 -4.18 3.00
CA HIS A 219 20.40 -3.67 1.91
C HIS A 219 21.37 -2.54 2.30
N GLY A 220 21.12 -1.88 3.42
CA GLY A 220 21.87 -0.69 3.85
C GLY A 220 21.60 0.52 2.94
N THR A 221 22.60 1.39 2.83
CA THR A 221 22.67 2.49 1.87
C THR A 221 23.99 2.40 1.10
N PRO A 222 24.21 3.19 0.03
CA PRO A 222 25.49 3.22 -0.67
C PRO A 222 26.66 3.67 0.22
N GLU A 223 26.41 4.38 1.33
CA GLU A 223 27.46 4.84 2.25
C GLU A 223 27.62 3.95 3.49
N LYS A 224 26.56 3.25 3.90
CA LYS A 224 26.50 2.54 5.18
C LYS A 224 25.91 1.14 5.03
N TYR A 225 26.58 0.14 5.62
CA TYR A 225 25.99 -1.18 5.82
C TYR A 225 24.78 -1.11 6.75
N PRO A 226 23.88 -2.11 6.72
CA PRO A 226 22.71 -2.13 7.60
C PRO A 226 23.03 -1.90 9.09
N TRP A 227 24.11 -2.49 9.60
CA TRP A 227 24.54 -2.38 11.00
C TRP A 227 25.19 -1.03 11.35
N GLU A 228 25.63 -0.24 10.37
CA GLU A 228 26.22 1.10 10.56
C GLU A 228 25.15 2.21 10.58
N LEU A 229 23.92 1.89 10.17
CA LEU A 229 22.78 2.81 10.25
C LEU A 229 22.32 2.95 11.70
N PRO A 230 21.72 4.07 12.12
CA PRO A 230 21.13 4.18 13.45
C PRO A 230 19.85 3.35 13.59
N VAL A 231 19.50 3.00 14.83
CA VAL A 231 18.12 2.56 15.15
C VAL A 231 17.19 3.74 14.87
N GLY A 232 16.09 3.45 14.17
CA GLY A 232 15.08 4.39 13.72
C GLY A 232 15.36 5.01 12.35
N TYR A 233 16.44 4.58 11.66
CA TYR A 233 16.72 5.04 10.30
C TYR A 233 15.49 4.93 9.40
N GLY A 234 15.25 5.95 8.58
CA GLY A 234 14.07 6.04 7.72
C GLY A 234 12.78 6.48 8.42
N THR A 235 12.82 6.77 9.73
CA THR A 235 11.68 7.32 10.48
C THR A 235 12.02 8.69 11.09
N PRO A 236 11.02 9.48 11.53
CA PRO A 236 11.24 10.74 12.23
C PRO A 236 11.93 10.61 13.60
N VAL A 237 12.12 9.39 14.11
CA VAL A 237 12.65 9.12 15.45
C VAL A 237 13.84 8.18 15.35
N THR A 238 15.04 8.70 15.64
CA THR A 238 16.28 7.91 15.65
C THR A 238 16.90 7.85 17.04
N LEU A 239 17.65 6.80 17.34
CA LEU A 239 18.58 6.74 18.48
C LEU A 239 19.99 7.14 18.03
N GLU A 240 20.78 7.65 18.95
CA GLU A 240 22.19 7.98 18.68
C GLU A 240 23.04 6.70 18.60
N GLY A 241 24.09 6.75 17.78
CA GLY A 241 25.01 5.65 17.56
C GLY A 241 24.63 4.74 16.38
N GLU A 242 25.46 3.74 16.16
CA GLU A 242 25.23 2.69 15.17
C GLU A 242 24.26 1.63 15.73
N ARG A 243 23.47 1.04 14.85
CA ARG A 243 22.53 -0.03 15.20
C ARG A 243 23.25 -1.28 15.68
N GLY A 244 24.37 -1.62 15.04
CA GLY A 244 25.15 -2.80 15.36
C GLY A 244 24.46 -4.12 14.96
N ILE A 245 24.86 -5.18 15.63
CA ILE A 245 24.43 -6.57 15.42
C ILE A 245 24.08 -7.23 16.76
N TYR A 246 23.30 -8.31 16.72
CA TYR A 246 23.14 -9.24 17.82
C TYR A 246 24.06 -10.44 17.61
N LYS A 247 24.80 -10.85 18.63
CA LYS A 247 25.64 -12.05 18.59
C LYS A 247 25.07 -13.08 19.56
N ASP A 248 24.75 -14.26 19.07
CA ASP A 248 24.24 -15.35 19.91
C ASP A 248 25.38 -16.08 20.68
N GLU A 249 25.00 -17.06 21.50
CA GLU A 249 25.93 -17.86 22.32
C GLU A 249 26.93 -18.67 21.48
N LEU A 250 26.58 -18.98 20.23
CA LEU A 250 27.43 -19.69 19.27
C LEU A 250 28.34 -18.74 18.47
N GLY A 251 28.20 -17.44 18.71
CA GLY A 251 28.95 -16.40 18.04
C GLY A 251 28.44 -16.03 16.65
N ILE A 252 27.25 -16.49 16.26
CA ILE A 252 26.61 -16.12 15.00
C ILE A 252 26.12 -14.67 15.11
N GLU A 253 26.44 -13.87 14.09
CA GLU A 253 26.07 -12.46 14.01
C GLU A 253 24.77 -12.29 13.22
N TYR A 254 23.74 -11.73 13.86
CA TYR A 254 22.46 -11.40 13.26
C TYR A 254 22.28 -9.90 13.12
N LEU A 255 21.68 -9.48 12.01
CA LEU A 255 21.32 -8.08 11.83
C LEU A 255 20.13 -7.70 12.72
N LEU A 256 20.09 -6.43 13.09
CA LEU A 256 18.96 -5.83 13.79
C LEU A 256 18.04 -5.08 12.80
N THR A 257 16.75 -5.05 13.09
CA THR A 257 15.76 -4.23 12.38
C THR A 257 15.99 -2.75 12.61
N SER A 258 15.31 -1.90 11.84
CA SER A 258 15.29 -0.45 12.07
C SER A 258 14.80 -0.09 13.48
N ARG A 259 14.14 -1.00 14.20
CA ARG A 259 13.68 -0.79 15.57
C ARG A 259 14.52 -1.50 16.63
N GLY A 260 15.58 -2.20 16.24
CA GLY A 260 16.55 -2.78 17.15
C GLY A 260 16.22 -4.19 17.66
N ASN A 261 15.31 -4.92 17.01
CA ASN A 261 15.11 -6.35 17.27
C ASN A 261 16.02 -7.19 16.37
N ALA A 262 16.48 -8.34 16.87
CA ALA A 262 17.31 -9.25 16.08
C ALA A 262 16.47 -10.02 15.05
N ARG A 263 17.07 -10.26 13.88
CA ARG A 263 16.47 -11.03 12.79
C ARG A 263 17.10 -12.41 12.70
N ALA A 264 16.41 -13.42 13.22
CA ALA A 264 16.92 -14.79 13.29
C ALA A 264 17.24 -15.41 11.91
N ASN A 265 16.62 -14.91 10.83
CA ASN A 265 16.92 -15.34 9.48
C ASN A 265 17.92 -14.48 8.72
N LEU A 266 18.48 -13.42 9.31
CA LEU A 266 19.31 -12.45 8.60
C LEU A 266 20.70 -12.37 9.25
N LYS A 267 21.65 -13.11 8.69
CA LYS A 267 22.97 -13.33 9.24
C LYS A 267 24.01 -12.48 8.53
N LYS A 268 24.95 -11.94 9.30
CA LYS A 268 26.15 -11.27 8.78
C LYS A 268 27.28 -12.29 8.71
N GLN A 269 27.95 -12.36 7.56
CA GLN A 269 29.12 -13.20 7.33
C GLN A 269 30.25 -12.34 6.77
N GLY A 270 31.09 -11.80 7.66
CA GLY A 270 32.10 -10.82 7.25
C GLY A 270 31.45 -9.54 6.69
N LYS A 271 31.60 -9.33 5.37
CA LYS A 271 30.97 -8.23 4.61
C LYS A 271 29.74 -8.66 3.81
N GLU A 272 29.36 -9.93 3.88
CA GLU A 272 28.18 -10.46 3.21
C GLU A 272 27.02 -10.57 4.19
N VAL A 273 25.80 -10.59 3.64
CA VAL A 273 24.57 -10.79 4.41
C VAL A 273 23.78 -11.90 3.74
N ILE A 274 23.42 -12.92 4.53
CA ILE A 274 22.63 -14.07 4.08
C ILE A 274 21.27 -14.03 4.76
N LEU A 275 20.22 -14.07 3.96
CA LEU A 275 18.85 -14.30 4.42
C LEU A 275 18.50 -15.78 4.19
N THR A 276 18.17 -16.52 5.24
CA THR A 276 17.68 -17.90 5.14
C THR A 276 16.15 -17.91 5.16
N SER A 277 15.48 -18.37 4.11
CA SER A 277 14.02 -18.43 4.09
C SER A 277 13.49 -19.35 5.20
N PHE A 278 12.56 -18.87 6.03
CA PHE A 278 11.88 -19.68 7.05
C PHE A 278 10.97 -20.73 6.42
N PHE A 279 10.43 -20.46 5.22
CA PHE A 279 9.59 -21.40 4.51
C PHE A 279 10.39 -22.52 3.87
N SER A 280 11.33 -22.17 2.98
CA SER A 280 12.07 -23.14 2.16
C SER A 280 13.38 -23.61 2.77
N GLY A 281 13.96 -22.88 3.72
CA GLY A 281 15.32 -23.10 4.23
C GLY A 281 16.42 -22.67 3.25
N LYS A 282 16.07 -22.07 2.12
CA LYS A 282 17.00 -21.60 1.10
C LYS A 282 17.75 -20.35 1.56
N ASP A 283 19.05 -20.32 1.34
CA ASP A 283 19.87 -19.13 1.57
C ASP A 283 19.83 -18.18 0.37
N HIS A 284 19.74 -16.89 0.67
CA HIS A 284 19.73 -15.80 -0.28
C HIS A 284 20.81 -14.78 0.10
N GLU A 285 21.73 -14.54 -0.83
CA GLU A 285 22.68 -13.45 -0.69
C GLU A 285 21.96 -12.11 -0.88
N VAL A 286 22.07 -11.24 0.11
CA VAL A 286 21.44 -9.92 0.09
C VAL A 286 22.37 -8.92 -0.64
N PRO A 287 21.90 -8.27 -1.72
CA PRO A 287 22.71 -7.28 -2.41
C PRO A 287 22.87 -6.02 -1.56
N LEU A 288 24.07 -5.81 -1.02
CA LEU A 288 24.43 -4.65 -0.20
C LEU A 288 24.78 -3.44 -1.07
N LEU A 289 24.09 -2.32 -0.84
CA LEU A 289 24.26 -1.12 -1.69
C LEU A 289 25.67 -0.51 -1.58
N LYS A 290 26.29 -0.56 -0.40
CA LYS A 290 27.67 -0.09 -0.19
C LYS A 290 28.69 -0.90 -0.98
N GLU A 291 28.56 -2.23 -0.99
CA GLU A 291 29.40 -3.11 -1.81
C GLU A 291 29.20 -2.82 -3.30
N LYS A 292 27.96 -2.58 -3.73
CA LYS A 292 27.69 -2.20 -5.11
C LYS A 292 28.36 -0.90 -5.53
N LYS A 293 28.35 0.10 -4.65
CA LYS A 293 29.04 1.37 -4.87
C LYS A 293 30.55 1.18 -4.96
N LEU A 294 31.15 0.45 -4.01
CA LEU A 294 32.60 0.23 -3.95
C LEU A 294 33.12 -0.54 -5.18
N MET A 295 32.36 -1.51 -5.67
CA MET A 295 32.71 -2.30 -6.85
C MET A 295 32.27 -1.68 -8.17
N GLY A 296 31.44 -0.63 -8.16
CA GLY A 296 30.84 -0.06 -9.37
C GLY A 296 29.93 -1.02 -10.13
N ASN A 297 29.27 -1.97 -9.45
CA ASN A 297 28.53 -3.08 -10.08
C ASN A 297 26.98 -2.94 -10.02
N TRP A 298 26.50 -1.74 -10.34
CA TRP A 298 25.07 -1.46 -10.42
C TRP A 298 24.40 -2.22 -11.57
N LYS A 299 23.16 -2.68 -11.34
CA LYS A 299 22.39 -3.36 -12.40
C LYS A 299 21.94 -2.41 -13.51
N THR A 300 21.72 -1.14 -13.17
CA THR A 300 21.30 -0.10 -14.10
C THR A 300 22.01 1.20 -13.77
N LYS A 301 22.31 1.99 -14.81
CA LYS A 301 22.89 3.33 -14.70
C LYS A 301 21.96 4.29 -13.95
N GLN A 302 20.65 4.17 -14.18
CA GLN A 302 19.63 4.92 -13.45
C GLN A 302 19.67 4.60 -11.94
N GLY A 303 19.90 3.33 -11.58
CA GLY A 303 20.04 2.92 -10.17
C GLY A 303 21.26 3.56 -9.51
N GLU A 304 22.40 3.57 -10.19
CA GLU A 304 23.61 4.24 -9.72
C GLU A 304 23.40 5.75 -9.51
N VAL A 305 22.88 6.45 -10.51
CA VAL A 305 22.65 7.90 -10.43
C VAL A 305 21.63 8.22 -9.33
N SER A 306 20.49 7.52 -9.32
CA SER A 306 19.41 7.81 -8.37
C SER A 306 19.79 7.53 -6.92
N MET A 307 20.51 6.45 -6.64
CA MET A 307 20.84 6.05 -5.25
C MET A 307 22.18 6.57 -4.76
N ALA A 308 23.22 6.58 -5.60
CA ALA A 308 24.59 6.89 -5.18
C ALA A 308 25.07 8.30 -5.55
N THR A 309 24.39 8.99 -6.47
CA THR A 309 24.76 10.36 -6.90
C THR A 309 23.80 11.42 -6.36
N ILE A 310 22.50 11.13 -6.29
CA ILE A 310 21.46 12.07 -5.84
C ILE A 310 21.00 11.70 -4.42
N ASN A 311 21.71 12.19 -3.40
CA ASN A 311 21.47 11.84 -1.99
C ASN A 311 20.03 12.15 -1.51
N GLN A 312 19.39 13.18 -2.09
CA GLN A 312 18.03 13.56 -1.74
C GLN A 312 17.03 12.43 -1.96
N HIS A 313 17.27 11.50 -2.90
CA HIS A 313 16.38 10.35 -3.07
C HIS A 313 16.42 9.43 -1.85
N LEU A 314 17.58 9.12 -1.28
CA LEU A 314 17.66 8.27 -0.09
C LEU A 314 17.12 8.97 1.17
N ASP A 315 17.30 10.29 1.25
CA ASP A 315 16.82 11.08 2.38
C ASP A 315 15.30 11.25 2.38
N LYS A 316 14.70 11.44 1.20
CA LYS A 316 13.30 11.84 1.06
C LYS A 316 12.37 10.75 0.56
N LEU A 317 12.84 9.77 -0.20
CA LEU A 317 11.98 8.71 -0.75
C LEU A 317 12.05 7.47 0.12
N GLU A 318 10.93 6.75 0.10
CA GLU A 318 10.92 5.33 0.39
C GLU A 318 11.53 4.57 -0.79
N CYS A 319 12.31 3.51 -0.54
CA CYS A 319 12.91 2.74 -1.63
C CYS A 319 11.85 2.18 -2.60
N TYR A 320 10.71 1.75 -2.05
CA TYR A 320 9.58 1.23 -2.81
C TYR A 320 8.82 2.31 -3.60
N ALA A 321 9.10 3.61 -3.41
CA ALA A 321 8.60 4.66 -4.30
C ALA A 321 9.23 4.59 -5.69
N CYS A 322 10.50 4.17 -5.77
CA CYS A 322 11.21 3.91 -7.02
C CYS A 322 11.02 2.47 -7.47
N HIS A 323 11.14 1.51 -6.54
CA HIS A 323 11.17 0.10 -6.89
C HIS A 323 9.79 -0.55 -7.14
N SER A 324 8.67 0.14 -6.90
CA SER A 324 7.35 -0.40 -7.24
C SER A 324 6.87 0.18 -8.57
N THR A 325 7.06 -0.57 -9.66
CA THR A 325 6.68 -0.13 -11.01
C THR A 325 5.20 -0.31 -11.34
N TRP A 326 4.43 -0.86 -10.42
CA TRP A 326 2.98 -0.97 -10.58
C TRP A 326 2.31 -1.07 -9.20
N ALA A 327 1.04 -0.68 -9.13
CA ALA A 327 0.20 -0.96 -7.97
C ALA A 327 -1.26 -1.11 -8.40
N PRO A 328 -2.04 -2.00 -7.76
CA PRO A 328 -3.46 -2.10 -8.05
C PRO A 328 -4.21 -0.86 -7.55
N GLN A 329 -4.93 -0.19 -8.44
CA GLN A 329 -5.64 1.05 -8.17
C GLN A 329 -7.14 0.87 -8.50
N CYS A 330 -7.97 0.84 -7.45
CA CYS A 330 -9.42 0.59 -7.51
C CYS A 330 -10.18 1.90 -7.33
N PHE A 331 -10.59 2.54 -8.43
CA PHE A 331 -11.16 3.88 -8.43
C PHE A 331 -12.69 3.89 -8.32
N GLY A 332 -13.25 4.90 -7.64
CA GLY A 332 -14.69 5.15 -7.53
C GLY A 332 -15.46 4.02 -6.86
N CYS A 333 -15.20 3.74 -5.58
CA CYS A 333 -15.88 2.67 -4.83
C CYS A 333 -17.33 3.08 -4.52
N HIS A 334 -18.27 2.49 -5.25
CA HIS A 334 -19.71 2.70 -5.05
C HIS A 334 -20.25 1.68 -4.07
N ILE A 335 -20.87 2.18 -3.01
CA ILE A 335 -21.46 1.37 -1.95
C ILE A 335 -22.94 1.68 -1.87
N LYS A 336 -23.76 0.65 -2.05
CA LYS A 336 -25.20 0.69 -1.77
C LYS A 336 -25.49 -0.18 -0.56
N TYR A 337 -25.99 0.44 0.50
CA TYR A 337 -26.49 -0.26 1.68
C TYR A 337 -28.02 -0.39 1.60
N ASP A 338 -28.54 -1.61 1.61
CA ASP A 338 -29.98 -1.89 1.46
C ASP A 338 -30.50 -2.67 2.68
N ARG A 339 -31.33 -2.01 3.50
CA ARG A 339 -31.90 -2.58 4.73
C ARG A 339 -32.84 -3.75 4.51
N ARG A 340 -33.37 -3.93 3.30
CA ARG A 340 -34.25 -5.05 2.94
C ARG A 340 -33.49 -6.35 2.70
N LYS A 341 -32.17 -6.26 2.53
CA LYS A 341 -31.30 -7.42 2.31
C LYS A 341 -30.75 -7.92 3.64
N ILE A 342 -30.35 -9.18 3.68
CA ILE A 342 -29.79 -9.83 4.85
C ILE A 342 -28.30 -10.10 4.62
N GLY A 343 -27.45 -9.39 5.36
CA GLY A 343 -25.99 -9.53 5.30
C GLY A 343 -25.43 -10.31 6.50
N THR A 344 -24.22 -10.85 6.35
CA THR A 344 -23.48 -11.44 7.49
C THR A 344 -22.95 -10.35 8.40
N ASP A 345 -23.15 -10.46 9.71
CA ASP A 345 -22.42 -9.65 10.69
C ASP A 345 -21.18 -10.42 11.14
N TRP A 346 -20.01 -10.05 10.60
CA TRP A 346 -18.75 -10.74 10.84
C TRP A 346 -18.17 -10.45 12.24
N ILE A 347 -18.52 -9.32 12.87
CA ILE A 347 -18.09 -9.07 14.26
C ILE A 347 -18.88 -10.00 15.20
N THR A 348 -20.19 -10.08 15.02
CA THR A 348 -21.02 -10.97 15.86
C THR A 348 -20.72 -12.43 15.59
N THR A 349 -20.41 -12.80 14.33
CA THR A 349 -19.98 -14.16 13.97
C THR A 349 -18.69 -14.56 14.69
N ALA A 350 -17.66 -13.71 14.67
CA ALA A 350 -16.41 -13.95 15.41
C ALA A 350 -16.62 -14.14 16.92
N LEU A 351 -17.53 -13.37 17.51
CA LEU A 351 -17.87 -13.46 18.93
C LEU A 351 -18.71 -14.70 19.28
N ARG A 352 -19.42 -15.27 18.31
CA ARG A 352 -20.29 -16.44 18.49
C ARG A 352 -19.58 -17.73 18.07
N HIS A 353 -18.69 -18.20 18.92
CA HIS A 353 -17.95 -19.45 18.73
C HIS A 353 -18.32 -20.49 19.80
N ASP A 354 -18.20 -21.77 19.43
CA ASP A 354 -18.25 -22.87 20.40
C ASP A 354 -17.03 -22.80 21.34
N PRO A 355 -17.20 -22.85 22.67
CA PRO A 355 -16.10 -22.67 23.62
C PRO A 355 -15.11 -23.85 23.65
N TYR A 356 -15.47 -25.02 23.13
CA TYR A 356 -14.60 -26.21 23.12
C TYR A 356 -13.91 -26.38 21.77
N SER A 357 -14.65 -26.22 20.67
CA SER A 357 -14.15 -26.45 19.32
C SER A 357 -13.66 -25.18 18.63
N GLY A 358 -13.96 -24.00 19.17
CA GLY A 358 -13.65 -22.70 18.55
C GLY A 358 -14.45 -22.37 17.29
N LYS A 359 -15.36 -23.26 16.85
CA LYS A 359 -16.07 -23.14 15.58
C LYS A 359 -17.08 -22.00 15.62
N GLN A 360 -17.05 -21.14 14.61
CA GLN A 360 -17.93 -19.98 14.55
C GLN A 360 -19.31 -20.27 13.96
N THR A 361 -20.32 -19.58 14.48
CA THR A 361 -21.70 -19.61 13.96
C THR A 361 -22.00 -18.32 13.22
N ILE A 362 -22.18 -18.44 11.90
CA ILE A 362 -22.50 -17.31 11.01
C ILE A 362 -23.78 -16.62 11.49
N THR A 363 -23.67 -15.32 11.76
CA THR A 363 -24.78 -14.47 12.18
C THR A 363 -25.23 -13.60 11.02
N LYS A 364 -26.52 -13.65 10.71
CA LYS A 364 -27.16 -12.88 9.63
C LYS A 364 -28.11 -11.85 10.23
N THR A 365 -28.02 -10.60 9.80
CA THR A 365 -28.88 -9.50 10.27
C THR A 365 -29.33 -8.62 9.10
N PRO A 366 -30.44 -7.85 9.22
CA PRO A 366 -30.88 -6.92 8.18
C PRO A 366 -29.83 -5.87 7.82
N GLY A 367 -29.88 -5.38 6.59
CA GLY A 367 -28.81 -4.59 5.99
C GLY A 367 -27.77 -5.48 5.31
N ASP A 368 -27.62 -5.27 4.00
CA ASP A 368 -26.50 -5.81 3.25
C ASP A 368 -25.93 -4.77 2.28
N ILE A 369 -24.71 -5.02 1.82
CA ILE A 369 -23.97 -4.12 0.95
C ILE A 369 -23.87 -4.71 -0.45
N TYR A 370 -24.18 -3.88 -1.42
CA TYR A 370 -23.66 -4.02 -2.76
C TYR A 370 -22.51 -3.05 -2.96
N GLU A 371 -21.31 -3.59 -3.21
CA GLU A 371 -20.11 -2.81 -3.53
C GLU A 371 -19.70 -3.06 -4.97
N ASN A 372 -19.41 -1.97 -5.69
CA ASN A 372 -18.76 -2.01 -6.99
C ASN A 372 -17.76 -0.85 -7.12
N ARG A 373 -17.03 -0.81 -8.23
CA ARG A 373 -16.05 0.22 -8.53
C ARG A 373 -16.33 0.85 -9.89
N GLY A 374 -15.73 2.01 -10.12
CA GLY A 374 -15.75 2.67 -11.42
C GLY A 374 -14.88 1.91 -12.43
N PHE A 375 -13.60 1.72 -12.10
CA PHE A 375 -12.64 0.97 -12.90
C PHE A 375 -11.40 0.59 -12.06
N MET A 376 -10.59 -0.32 -12.61
CA MET A 376 -9.30 -0.73 -12.06
C MET A 376 -8.14 -0.34 -12.99
N ARG A 377 -6.99 0.01 -12.41
CA ARG A 377 -5.72 0.16 -13.14
C ARG A 377 -4.58 -0.53 -12.41
N TRP A 378 -3.54 -0.91 -13.13
CA TRP A 378 -2.32 -1.56 -12.62
C TRP A 378 -1.04 -0.85 -13.11
N GLU A 379 -1.14 0.46 -13.28
CA GLU A 379 -0.05 1.33 -13.73
C GLU A 379 0.72 1.93 -12.54
N GLU A 380 1.63 2.85 -12.83
CA GLU A 380 2.46 3.49 -11.84
C GLU A 380 1.60 4.37 -10.89
N PRO A 381 1.82 4.24 -9.56
CA PRO A 381 1.00 4.93 -8.58
C PRO A 381 1.39 6.41 -8.43
N ILE A 382 0.42 7.17 -7.93
CA ILE A 382 0.61 8.56 -7.48
C ILE A 382 1.63 8.58 -6.34
N LEU A 383 2.36 9.68 -6.18
CA LEU A 383 3.27 9.90 -5.06
C LEU A 383 2.68 10.92 -4.08
N GLY A 384 2.90 10.66 -2.80
CA GLY A 384 2.57 11.56 -1.69
C GLY A 384 3.55 11.39 -0.56
N ILE A 385 3.25 11.95 0.60
CA ILE A 385 4.05 11.80 1.82
C ILE A 385 3.33 10.84 2.77
N ASN A 386 4.07 9.88 3.34
CA ASN A 386 3.56 9.00 4.39
C ASN A 386 3.78 9.57 5.81
N ILE A 387 3.27 8.86 6.80
CA ILE A 387 3.52 9.10 8.24
C ILE A 387 5.00 9.21 8.65
N LYS A 388 5.94 8.67 7.88
CA LYS A 388 7.38 8.80 8.14
C LYS A 388 7.97 10.10 7.60
N GLY A 389 7.17 10.92 6.91
CA GLY A 389 7.61 12.14 6.25
C GLY A 389 8.35 11.88 4.94
N LYS A 390 8.20 10.69 4.35
CA LYS A 390 8.87 10.28 3.11
C LYS A 390 7.92 10.17 1.93
N VAL A 391 8.45 10.41 0.73
CA VAL A 391 7.76 10.21 -0.55
C VAL A 391 7.48 8.73 -0.74
N THR A 392 6.21 8.40 -0.97
CA THR A 392 5.65 7.04 -1.02
C THR A 392 4.67 6.91 -2.18
N PRO A 393 4.48 5.70 -2.74
CA PRO A 393 3.30 5.37 -3.53
C PRO A 393 2.01 5.57 -2.73
N VAL A 394 1.01 6.10 -3.43
CA VAL A 394 -0.33 6.36 -2.95
C VAL A 394 -1.32 5.76 -3.95
N ILE A 395 -2.27 4.98 -3.44
CA ILE A 395 -3.32 4.33 -4.22
C ILE A 395 -4.70 4.65 -3.63
N PRO A 396 -5.81 4.41 -4.34
CA PRO A 396 -7.15 4.51 -3.75
C PRO A 396 -7.29 3.68 -2.45
N GLY A 397 -7.58 4.36 -1.34
CA GLY A 397 -7.72 3.81 0.02
C GLY A 397 -9.18 3.60 0.42
N CYS A 398 -10.02 3.21 -0.54
CA CYS A 398 -11.49 3.26 -0.55
C CYS A 398 -12.05 4.67 -0.83
N GLN A 399 -12.50 4.87 -2.08
CA GLN A 399 -13.14 6.11 -2.56
C GLN A 399 -14.66 5.99 -2.48
N VAL A 400 -15.22 6.10 -1.27
CA VAL A 400 -16.61 5.69 -1.01
C VAL A 400 -17.63 6.72 -1.50
N VAL A 401 -18.48 6.29 -2.43
CA VAL A 401 -19.69 6.96 -2.90
C VAL A 401 -20.90 6.17 -2.40
N PHE A 402 -21.68 6.76 -1.49
CA PHE A 402 -22.64 6.03 -0.68
C PHE A 402 -24.09 6.24 -1.11
N THR A 403 -24.84 5.15 -1.19
CA THR A 403 -26.29 5.13 -1.42
C THR A 403 -26.96 4.31 -0.32
N TYR A 404 -28.05 4.83 0.25
CA TYR A 404 -28.81 4.18 1.32
C TYR A 404 -30.25 3.91 0.89
N VAL A 405 -30.69 2.67 1.08
CA VAL A 405 -32.06 2.22 0.87
C VAL A 405 -32.62 1.71 2.20
N ASP A 406 -33.72 2.31 2.64
CA ASP A 406 -34.38 1.94 3.89
C ASP A 406 -35.16 0.62 3.80
N GLU A 407 -35.71 0.19 4.93
CA GLU A 407 -36.50 -1.04 5.07
C GLU A 407 -37.77 -1.07 4.21
N ASN A 408 -38.28 0.10 3.80
CA ASN A 408 -39.46 0.22 2.93
C ASN A 408 -39.07 0.26 1.44
N GLY A 409 -37.77 0.30 1.13
CA GLY A 409 -37.24 0.38 -0.23
C GLY A 409 -37.14 1.80 -0.78
N LYS A 410 -37.33 2.82 0.06
CA LYS A 410 -37.10 4.21 -0.31
C LYS A 410 -35.59 4.49 -0.33
N VAL A 411 -35.12 5.07 -1.43
CA VAL A 411 -33.76 5.59 -1.54
C VAL A 411 -33.72 6.93 -0.81
N ASP A 412 -33.13 6.95 0.38
CA ASP A 412 -33.06 8.18 1.20
C ASP A 412 -31.85 9.04 0.82
N VAL A 413 -30.75 8.40 0.42
CA VAL A 413 -29.51 9.05 -0.02
C VAL A 413 -28.97 8.33 -1.24
N VAL A 414 -28.51 9.10 -2.23
CA VAL A 414 -27.92 8.59 -3.48
C VAL A 414 -26.58 9.27 -3.74
N ASN A 415 -25.57 8.48 -4.10
CA ASN A 415 -24.23 8.93 -4.50
C ASN A 415 -23.60 10.01 -3.58
N LYS A 416 -23.82 9.90 -2.28
CA LYS A 416 -23.36 10.85 -1.28
C LYS A 416 -21.90 10.63 -0.95
N ILE A 417 -21.17 11.73 -0.77
CA ILE A 417 -19.82 11.70 -0.25
C ILE A 417 -19.85 12.33 1.15
N PHE A 418 -19.50 11.54 2.14
CA PHE A 418 -19.41 12.03 3.51
C PHE A 418 -18.13 12.83 3.71
N LYS A 419 -18.14 13.71 4.71
CA LYS A 419 -16.93 14.37 5.18
C LYS A 419 -16.43 13.68 6.44
N THR A 420 -15.12 13.56 6.55
CA THR A 420 -14.43 13.12 7.76
C THR A 420 -14.54 14.20 8.85
N SER A 421 -14.21 13.86 10.10
CA SER A 421 -14.30 14.78 11.25
C SER A 421 -13.38 16.00 11.14
N ASP A 422 -12.30 15.89 10.38
CA ASP A 422 -11.36 16.96 10.04
C ASP A 422 -11.74 17.72 8.75
N GLY A 423 -12.90 17.41 8.16
CA GLY A 423 -13.50 18.19 7.07
C GLY A 423 -13.12 17.77 5.65
N PHE A 424 -12.25 16.76 5.50
CA PHE A 424 -11.91 16.22 4.18
C PHE A 424 -13.02 15.33 3.61
N SER A 425 -12.98 15.11 2.30
CA SER A 425 -13.89 14.20 1.58
C SER A 425 -13.60 12.74 1.94
N ALA A 426 -14.62 11.89 2.09
CA ALA A 426 -14.43 10.44 2.30
C ALA A 426 -13.79 9.73 1.11
N ILE A 427 -13.64 10.40 -0.04
CA ILE A 427 -12.83 9.92 -1.16
C ILE A 427 -11.36 9.91 -0.72
N THR A 428 -10.83 8.72 -0.42
CA THR A 428 -9.51 8.57 0.23
C THR A 428 -8.46 7.96 -0.71
N MET A 429 -7.26 8.51 -0.66
CA MET A 429 -6.02 8.01 -1.27
C MET A 429 -5.03 7.66 -0.16
N ALA A 430 -4.57 6.41 -0.11
CA ALA A 430 -3.77 5.88 0.98
C ALA A 430 -2.33 5.57 0.57
N PRO A 431 -1.33 6.00 1.36
CA PRO A 431 0.02 5.49 1.29
C PRO A 431 0.10 3.97 1.41
N VAL A 432 0.95 3.37 0.58
CA VAL A 432 1.12 1.92 0.54
C VAL A 432 2.54 1.55 0.16
N THR A 433 3.03 0.42 0.70
CA THR A 433 4.09 -0.38 0.07
C THR A 433 3.38 -1.39 -0.84
N PRO A 434 3.43 -1.25 -2.17
CA PRO A 434 2.65 -2.07 -3.08
C PRO A 434 2.94 -3.57 -2.99
N HIS A 435 4.14 -3.97 -2.53
CA HIS A 435 4.66 -5.35 -2.64
C HIS A 435 4.77 -5.79 -4.11
N ALA A 436 5.19 -4.85 -4.95
CA ALA A 436 5.44 -5.01 -6.37
C ALA A 436 6.87 -4.56 -6.70
N VAL A 437 7.84 -4.91 -5.85
CA VAL A 437 9.23 -4.51 -6.01
C VAL A 437 9.79 -5.16 -7.27
N THR A 438 10.36 -4.38 -8.17
CA THR A 438 10.89 -4.86 -9.45
C THR A 438 12.30 -4.35 -9.73
N ILE A 439 12.97 -5.07 -10.62
CA ILE A 439 14.19 -4.65 -11.30
C ILE A 439 13.93 -4.86 -12.80
N PRO A 440 13.94 -3.81 -13.65
CA PRO A 440 14.26 -2.41 -13.35
C PRO A 440 13.19 -1.69 -12.52
N ALA A 441 13.58 -0.59 -11.86
CA ALA A 441 12.72 0.31 -11.10
C ALA A 441 12.00 1.33 -12.02
N ARG A 442 11.15 2.21 -11.46
CA ARG A 442 10.49 3.31 -12.19
C ARG A 442 11.52 4.20 -12.89
N THR A 443 11.17 4.72 -14.06
CA THR A 443 12.05 5.63 -14.80
C THR A 443 12.00 7.04 -14.20
N CYS A 444 12.96 7.89 -14.57
CA CYS A 444 12.98 9.27 -14.08
C CYS A 444 11.73 10.05 -14.58
N GLU A 445 11.31 9.80 -15.81
CA GLU A 445 10.18 10.44 -16.47
C GLU A 445 8.87 10.15 -15.73
N ASP A 446 8.68 8.91 -15.31
CA ASP A 446 7.48 8.49 -14.61
C ASP A 446 7.25 9.23 -13.28
N CYS A 447 8.31 9.77 -12.66
CA CYS A 447 8.17 10.66 -11.49
C CYS A 447 8.22 12.16 -11.86
N HIS A 448 9.12 12.56 -12.76
CA HIS A 448 9.48 13.97 -13.01
C HIS A 448 8.73 14.62 -14.19
N THR A 449 8.13 13.83 -15.08
CA THR A 449 7.37 14.30 -16.24
C THR A 449 5.88 13.95 -16.16
N ASN A 450 5.50 13.05 -15.25
CA ASN A 450 4.13 12.55 -15.15
C ASN A 450 3.26 13.41 -14.19
N PRO A 451 2.25 14.16 -14.66
CA PRO A 451 1.38 14.96 -13.79
C PRO A 451 0.57 14.11 -12.81
N LYS A 452 0.26 12.86 -13.18
CA LYS A 452 -0.41 11.92 -12.29
C LYS A 452 0.48 11.58 -11.09
N ALA A 453 1.76 11.33 -11.31
CA ALA A 453 2.69 10.95 -10.26
C ALA A 453 2.81 12.02 -9.16
N ILE A 454 2.67 13.30 -9.51
CA ILE A 454 2.70 14.42 -8.55
C ILE A 454 1.31 14.85 -8.04
N GLY A 455 0.26 14.09 -8.37
CA GLY A 455 -1.07 14.21 -7.77
C GLY A 455 -2.08 15.06 -8.53
N TYR A 456 -1.76 15.59 -9.71
CA TYR A 456 -2.69 16.40 -10.50
C TYR A 456 -3.74 15.58 -11.26
N GLY A 457 -3.62 14.25 -11.29
CA GLY A 457 -4.46 13.37 -12.10
C GLY A 457 -3.96 13.20 -13.53
N THR A 458 -4.61 12.32 -14.29
CA THR A 458 -4.18 12.00 -15.65
C THR A 458 -4.40 13.16 -16.62
N ALA A 459 -3.41 13.41 -17.49
CA ALA A 459 -3.35 14.46 -18.52
C ALA A 459 -3.55 15.92 -18.07
N VAL A 460 -3.43 16.23 -16.79
CA VAL A 460 -3.42 17.64 -16.37
C VAL A 460 -2.09 18.30 -16.75
N SER A 461 -2.07 18.99 -17.89
CA SER A 461 -0.85 19.57 -18.47
C SER A 461 -0.37 20.82 -17.72
N ARG A 462 0.87 21.25 -17.95
CA ARG A 462 1.41 22.52 -17.42
C ARG A 462 0.75 23.74 -18.06
N SER A 463 0.41 23.64 -19.34
CA SER A 463 -0.28 24.72 -20.06
C SER A 463 -1.72 24.89 -19.56
N GLN A 464 -2.33 23.83 -19.03
CA GLN A 464 -3.66 23.90 -18.44
C GLN A 464 -3.72 24.91 -17.29
N ALA A 465 -2.71 25.01 -16.42
CA ALA A 465 -2.72 25.98 -15.32
C ALA A 465 -2.86 27.46 -15.77
N LYS A 466 -2.49 27.79 -17.01
CA LYS A 466 -2.67 29.14 -17.59
C LYS A 466 -4.00 29.30 -18.33
N LEU A 467 -4.57 28.21 -18.83
CA LEU A 467 -5.75 28.19 -19.69
C LEU A 467 -7.05 27.92 -18.90
N ASP A 468 -6.93 27.16 -17.83
CA ASP A 468 -8.01 26.66 -17.00
C ASP A 468 -8.02 27.42 -15.66
N LYS A 469 -8.85 28.46 -15.60
CA LYS A 469 -9.06 29.25 -14.39
C LYS A 469 -9.95 28.55 -13.36
N GLU A 470 -10.65 27.50 -13.77
CA GLU A 470 -11.69 26.82 -12.99
C GLU A 470 -11.15 25.54 -12.32
N GLU A 471 -9.91 25.14 -12.65
CA GLU A 471 -9.22 23.95 -12.14
C GLU A 471 -9.95 22.64 -12.47
N GLU A 472 -10.62 22.60 -13.62
CA GLU A 472 -11.39 21.44 -14.03
C GLU A 472 -10.49 20.26 -14.45
N PRO A 473 -10.87 19.02 -14.12
CA PRO A 473 -10.13 17.85 -14.59
C PRO A 473 -10.26 17.71 -16.12
N MET A 474 -9.15 17.43 -16.81
CA MET A 474 -9.16 17.34 -18.28
C MET A 474 -9.94 16.13 -18.82
N PHE A 475 -9.86 14.97 -18.14
CA PHE A 475 -10.44 13.72 -18.65
C PHE A 475 -11.78 13.34 -18.03
N MET A 476 -11.94 13.59 -16.74
CA MET A 476 -13.07 13.05 -15.98
C MET A 476 -13.52 14.03 -14.92
N ASN A 477 -14.70 14.61 -15.12
CA ASN A 477 -15.43 15.37 -14.12
C ASN A 477 -16.57 14.50 -13.60
N ASN A 478 -16.47 13.96 -12.38
CA ASN A 478 -17.52 13.09 -11.83
C ASN A 478 -18.83 13.84 -11.49
N ALA A 479 -18.81 15.17 -11.46
CA ALA A 479 -20.03 15.98 -11.39
C ALA A 479 -20.75 16.08 -12.75
N GLU A 480 -20.06 15.75 -13.84
CA GLU A 480 -20.65 15.54 -15.15
C GLU A 480 -21.10 14.10 -15.28
N GLY A 481 -22.36 13.93 -15.66
CA GLY A 481 -22.95 12.62 -15.93
C GLY A 481 -22.92 12.40 -17.42
N TYR A 482 -23.08 11.16 -17.85
CA TYR A 482 -23.23 10.86 -19.27
C TYR A 482 -24.69 10.54 -19.60
N TYR A 483 -25.24 11.34 -20.52
CA TYR A 483 -26.56 11.15 -21.08
C TYR A 483 -26.40 10.57 -22.48
N GLY A 484 -26.82 9.32 -22.66
CA GLY A 484 -26.65 8.57 -23.91
C GLY A 484 -27.90 8.56 -24.80
N ASP A 485 -28.74 9.61 -24.76
CA ASP A 485 -30.03 9.63 -25.47
C ASP A 485 -30.21 10.89 -26.33
N ILE A 486 -31.17 10.85 -27.25
CA ILE A 486 -31.44 11.89 -28.25
C ILE A 486 -31.84 13.20 -27.56
N PRO A 487 -31.19 14.34 -27.89
CA PRO A 487 -31.56 15.64 -27.36
C PRO A 487 -33.07 15.93 -27.52
N GLY A 488 -33.74 16.32 -26.43
CA GLY A 488 -35.17 16.65 -26.42
C GLY A 488 -36.12 15.48 -26.08
N SER A 489 -35.60 14.25 -25.86
CA SER A 489 -36.41 13.13 -25.38
C SER A 489 -36.94 13.37 -23.96
N LYS A 490 -38.26 13.28 -23.78
CA LYS A 490 -38.94 13.41 -22.47
C LYS A 490 -38.91 12.13 -21.63
N ARG A 491 -38.45 11.01 -22.19
CA ARG A 491 -38.42 9.68 -21.53
C ARG A 491 -37.01 9.15 -21.32
N ALA A 492 -36.04 9.87 -21.83
CA ALA A 492 -34.64 9.49 -21.80
C ALA A 492 -34.10 9.43 -20.37
N LYS A 493 -33.17 8.50 -20.17
CA LYS A 493 -32.60 8.18 -18.86
C LYS A 493 -31.09 8.40 -18.90
N TRP A 494 -30.52 8.82 -17.77
CA TRP A 494 -29.07 8.89 -17.62
C TRP A 494 -28.45 7.50 -17.73
N GLN A 495 -27.41 7.39 -18.54
CA GLN A 495 -26.60 6.18 -18.59
C GLN A 495 -25.63 6.16 -17.40
N VAL A 496 -24.99 7.30 -17.13
CA VAL A 496 -24.11 7.49 -15.97
C VAL A 496 -24.65 8.65 -15.13
N PRO A 497 -25.18 8.39 -13.93
CA PRO A 497 -25.61 9.44 -13.00
C PRO A 497 -24.44 10.32 -12.53
N LYS A 498 -24.76 11.56 -12.14
CA LYS A 498 -23.80 12.53 -11.61
C LYS A 498 -23.43 12.23 -10.15
N ILE A 499 -22.22 12.63 -9.77
CA ILE A 499 -21.75 12.73 -8.38
C ILE A 499 -21.42 14.20 -8.11
N LEU A 500 -22.47 14.98 -7.82
CA LEU A 500 -22.39 16.45 -7.74
C LEU A 500 -21.37 16.96 -6.71
N GLU A 501 -21.08 16.17 -5.67
CA GLU A 501 -20.19 16.54 -4.57
C GLU A 501 -18.69 16.36 -4.88
N PHE A 502 -18.35 15.83 -6.06
CA PHE A 502 -16.96 15.54 -6.42
C PHE A 502 -16.68 15.88 -7.89
N PRO A 503 -16.47 17.16 -8.23
CA PRO A 503 -16.16 17.61 -9.58
C PRO A 503 -14.67 17.41 -9.95
N TYR A 504 -14.11 16.24 -9.62
CA TYR A 504 -12.70 15.91 -9.81
C TYR A 504 -12.54 14.52 -10.38
N ALA A 505 -11.41 14.24 -11.01
CA ALA A 505 -11.09 12.89 -11.47
C ALA A 505 -10.76 11.97 -10.29
N TRP A 506 -11.04 10.67 -10.41
CA TRP A 506 -10.75 9.71 -9.33
C TRP A 506 -9.25 9.60 -9.01
N ASP A 507 -8.38 9.90 -9.96
CA ASP A 507 -6.93 9.87 -9.80
C ASP A 507 -6.32 11.25 -9.48
N GLN A 508 -7.15 12.26 -9.21
CA GLN A 508 -6.70 13.60 -8.85
C GLN A 508 -6.64 13.76 -7.33
N LEU A 509 -5.44 13.89 -6.77
CA LEU A 509 -5.23 14.09 -5.34
C LEU A 509 -5.28 15.58 -4.95
N LEU A 510 -4.84 16.46 -5.85
CA LEU A 510 -4.86 17.92 -5.70
C LEU A 510 -5.06 18.66 -7.02
N THR A 511 -5.46 19.93 -6.95
CA THR A 511 -5.54 20.84 -8.11
C THR A 511 -4.22 21.55 -8.39
N ARG A 512 -4.08 22.24 -9.52
CA ARG A 512 -2.83 22.97 -9.86
C ARG A 512 -2.46 24.07 -8.86
N SER A 513 -3.43 24.74 -8.22
CA SER A 513 -3.13 25.67 -7.11
C SER A 513 -2.57 25.00 -5.86
N GLY A 514 -2.70 23.67 -5.76
CA GLY A 514 -2.29 22.89 -4.60
C GLY A 514 -3.41 22.60 -3.62
N LYS A 515 -4.68 22.89 -3.95
CA LYS A 515 -5.83 22.50 -3.14
C LYS A 515 -5.96 20.97 -3.16
N GLN A 516 -5.85 20.34 -2.00
CA GLN A 516 -6.12 18.91 -1.85
C GLN A 516 -7.63 18.65 -2.05
N VAL A 517 -7.96 17.63 -2.84
CA VAL A 517 -9.36 17.29 -3.18
C VAL A 517 -9.79 15.91 -2.67
N GLN A 518 -8.83 15.06 -2.31
CA GLN A 518 -9.08 13.74 -1.72
C GLN A 518 -8.40 13.64 -0.34
N ASN A 519 -8.99 12.86 0.56
CA ASN A 519 -8.45 12.62 1.89
C ASN A 519 -7.26 11.64 1.86
N MET A 520 -6.45 11.67 2.91
CA MET A 520 -5.44 10.66 3.20
C MET A 520 -5.64 10.14 4.64
N PRO A 521 -5.35 8.87 4.93
CA PRO A 521 -5.85 8.19 6.13
C PRO A 521 -5.22 8.66 7.45
N HIS A 522 -3.97 9.15 7.43
CA HIS A 522 -3.31 9.66 8.63
C HIS A 522 -3.08 11.17 8.51
N GLN A 523 -3.05 11.88 9.64
CA GLN A 523 -2.90 13.34 9.68
C GLN A 523 -1.55 13.82 9.11
N GLU A 524 -0.54 12.96 9.24
CA GLU A 524 0.81 13.18 8.73
C GLU A 524 0.92 12.88 7.22
N ASP A 525 -0.01 12.06 6.70
CA ASP A 525 -0.08 11.78 5.28
C ASP A 525 -0.59 13.01 4.54
N ARG A 526 0.08 13.37 3.45
CA ARG A 526 -0.32 14.50 2.64
C ARG A 526 0.12 14.38 1.19
N PRO A 527 -0.54 15.10 0.27
CA PRO A 527 0.02 15.29 -1.05
C PRO A 527 1.38 16.01 -0.97
N LEU A 528 2.16 15.86 -2.03
CA LEU A 528 3.37 16.67 -2.20
C LEU A 528 3.00 18.15 -2.15
N ASN A 529 3.75 18.96 -1.40
CA ASN A 529 3.50 20.40 -1.32
C ASN A 529 4.07 21.13 -2.54
N LYS A 530 3.83 22.43 -2.67
CA LYS A 530 4.29 23.20 -3.83
C LYS A 530 5.80 23.09 -4.06
N LYS A 531 6.61 23.22 -3.00
CA LYS A 531 8.08 23.15 -3.10
C LYS A 531 8.55 21.77 -3.59
N GLU A 532 7.94 20.71 -3.09
CA GLU A 532 8.25 19.33 -3.51
C GLU A 532 7.84 19.08 -4.96
N ARG A 533 6.64 19.53 -5.36
CA ARG A 533 6.19 19.44 -6.76
C ARG A 533 7.07 20.27 -7.69
N ASP A 534 7.43 21.49 -7.32
CA ASP A 534 8.34 22.35 -8.11
C ASP A 534 9.71 21.68 -8.34
N LEU A 535 10.22 20.91 -7.36
CA LEU A 535 11.44 20.14 -7.51
C LEU A 535 11.26 18.96 -8.46
N MET A 536 10.15 18.22 -8.35
CA MET A 536 9.85 17.10 -9.24
C MET A 536 9.58 17.56 -10.67
N GLU A 537 8.88 18.67 -10.83
CA GLU A 537 8.54 19.30 -12.11
C GLU A 537 9.74 19.96 -12.81
N ARG A 538 10.96 19.82 -12.27
CA ARG A 538 12.18 20.13 -13.03
C ARG A 538 12.44 19.16 -14.21
N GLU A 539 11.49 18.28 -14.55
CA GLU A 539 11.24 17.55 -15.81
C GLU A 539 12.44 17.38 -16.76
N GLY A 540 12.86 18.42 -17.48
CA GLY A 540 13.93 18.36 -18.48
C GLY A 540 15.33 18.77 -18.00
N LEU A 541 15.45 19.39 -16.83
CA LEU A 541 16.69 20.01 -16.37
C LEU A 541 17.68 18.99 -15.80
N CYS A 542 17.19 18.00 -15.06
CA CYS A 542 18.02 16.99 -14.41
C CYS A 542 18.45 15.92 -15.41
N ILE A 543 17.50 15.41 -16.21
CA ILE A 543 17.76 14.37 -17.22
C ILE A 543 18.72 14.88 -18.29
N ALA A 544 18.60 16.15 -18.72
CA ALA A 544 19.46 16.74 -19.75
C ALA A 544 20.96 16.56 -19.47
N CYS A 545 21.38 16.61 -18.21
CA CYS A 545 22.77 16.39 -17.83
C CYS A 545 23.04 14.94 -17.41
N HIS A 546 22.22 14.41 -16.48
CA HIS A 546 22.54 13.16 -15.78
C HIS A 546 22.31 11.89 -16.60
N GLN A 547 21.58 11.95 -17.72
CA GLN A 547 21.44 10.80 -18.63
C GLN A 547 22.79 10.36 -19.22
N TYR A 548 23.74 11.29 -19.37
CA TYR A 548 25.04 11.04 -19.97
C TYR A 548 26.09 10.49 -18.98
N TYR A 549 25.74 10.25 -17.70
CA TYR A 549 26.71 9.88 -16.67
C TYR A 549 27.69 8.76 -17.10
N GLY A 550 29.00 8.95 -16.92
CA GLY A 550 29.99 7.94 -17.36
C GLY A 550 30.19 7.82 -18.88
N GLU A 551 29.59 8.70 -19.68
CA GLU A 551 29.89 8.89 -21.10
C GLU A 551 30.77 10.14 -21.31
N LYS A 552 31.33 10.29 -22.52
CA LYS A 552 32.19 11.43 -22.87
C LYS A 552 31.45 12.77 -22.72
N GLU A 553 30.16 12.77 -23.00
CA GLU A 553 29.25 13.89 -22.83
C GLU A 553 29.18 14.35 -21.36
N TRP A 554 29.24 13.42 -20.40
CA TRP A 554 29.30 13.76 -18.98
C TRP A 554 30.63 14.38 -18.57
N GLU A 555 31.74 13.89 -19.11
CA GLU A 555 33.05 14.53 -18.91
C GLU A 555 33.05 15.96 -19.47
N ASN A 556 32.40 16.20 -20.61
CA ASN A 556 32.23 17.54 -21.16
C ASN A 556 31.40 18.43 -20.24
N ILE A 557 30.28 17.93 -19.69
CA ILE A 557 29.46 18.65 -18.71
C ILE A 557 30.30 19.02 -17.48
N ILE A 558 31.03 18.06 -16.90
CA ILE A 558 31.92 18.30 -15.77
C ILE A 558 33.00 19.33 -16.13
N LYS A 559 33.61 19.24 -17.31
CA LYS A 559 34.63 20.19 -17.76
C LYS A 559 34.08 21.60 -17.92
N THR A 560 32.86 21.75 -18.44
CA THR A 560 32.23 23.05 -18.69
C THR A 560 31.69 23.71 -17.43
N TYR A 561 31.06 22.93 -16.55
CA TYR A 561 30.33 23.47 -15.40
C TYR A 561 30.97 23.16 -14.05
N GLY A 562 31.87 22.19 -13.98
CA GLY A 562 32.46 21.66 -12.76
C GLY A 562 31.69 20.45 -12.23
N LYS A 563 32.27 19.78 -11.22
CA LYS A 563 31.60 18.72 -10.47
C LYS A 563 30.80 19.34 -9.32
N ALA A 564 29.59 18.85 -9.10
CA ALA A 564 28.75 19.26 -7.99
C ALA A 564 29.00 18.34 -6.79
N ASP A 565 29.82 18.78 -5.84
CA ASP A 565 30.10 18.00 -4.62
C ASP A 565 29.13 18.34 -3.48
N THR A 566 28.35 19.41 -3.62
CA THR A 566 27.25 19.79 -2.70
C THR A 566 25.98 20.20 -3.45
N PRO A 567 24.79 20.16 -2.80
CA PRO A 567 23.55 20.63 -3.40
C PRO A 567 23.59 22.10 -3.84
N GLU A 568 24.23 22.97 -3.07
CA GLU A 568 24.35 24.41 -3.40
C GLU A 568 25.19 24.58 -4.66
N LYS A 569 26.28 23.81 -4.77
CA LYS A 569 27.12 23.83 -5.98
C LYS A 569 26.37 23.28 -7.19
N HIS A 570 25.50 22.30 -6.98
CA HIS A 570 24.62 21.77 -8.01
C HIS A 570 23.66 22.84 -8.53
N ASP A 571 22.99 23.57 -7.64
CA ASP A 571 22.08 24.66 -8.02
C ASP A 571 22.82 25.79 -8.76
N GLU A 572 24.03 26.16 -8.34
CA GLU A 572 24.88 27.12 -9.09
C GLU A 572 25.21 26.64 -10.51
N ILE A 573 25.55 25.36 -10.66
CA ILE A 573 25.83 24.74 -11.96
C ILE A 573 24.60 24.79 -12.84
N MET A 574 23.44 24.46 -12.29
CA MET A 574 22.15 24.52 -13.01
C MET A 574 21.83 25.95 -13.44
N GLU A 575 22.03 26.93 -12.56
CA GLU A 575 21.82 28.34 -12.88
C GLU A 575 22.75 28.80 -14.02
N LYS A 576 24.03 28.42 -13.96
CA LYS A 576 25.02 28.74 -15.00
C LYS A 576 24.67 28.08 -16.34
N ALA A 577 24.27 26.81 -16.32
CA ALA A 577 23.84 26.08 -17.51
C ALA A 577 22.60 26.73 -18.14
N MET A 578 21.61 27.10 -17.33
CA MET A 578 20.40 27.78 -17.79
C MET A 578 20.69 29.17 -18.36
N LYS A 579 21.52 29.97 -17.69
CA LYS A 579 21.98 31.27 -18.20
C LYS A 579 22.68 31.13 -19.55
N ALA A 580 23.57 30.15 -19.70
CA ALA A 580 24.23 29.87 -20.98
C ALA A 580 23.24 29.48 -22.09
N LEU A 581 22.21 28.69 -21.75
CA LEU A 581 21.15 28.27 -22.67
C LEU A 581 20.30 29.47 -23.12
N PHE A 582 19.93 30.36 -22.19
CA PHE A 582 19.21 31.59 -22.49
C PHE A 582 20.02 32.56 -23.36
N GLU A 583 21.30 32.76 -23.07
CA GLU A 583 22.17 33.61 -23.90
C GLU A 583 22.35 33.05 -25.31
N LYS A 584 22.47 31.72 -25.45
CA LYS A 584 22.50 31.05 -26.76
C LYS A 584 21.17 31.21 -27.52
N ALA A 585 20.04 31.11 -26.82
CA ALA A 585 18.72 31.32 -27.42
C ALA A 585 18.50 32.76 -27.90
N LYS A 586 18.95 33.76 -27.12
CA LYS A 586 18.92 35.19 -27.51
C LYS A 586 19.84 35.49 -28.71
N GLY A 587 20.98 34.81 -28.81
CA GLY A 587 21.89 34.90 -29.95
C GLY A 587 21.37 34.25 -31.24
N GLY A 588 20.33 33.42 -31.14
CA GLY A 588 19.75 32.66 -32.26
C GLY A 588 18.76 33.43 -33.15
N THR A 589 18.29 34.60 -32.74
CA THR A 589 17.38 35.48 -33.51
C THR A 589 18.08 36.37 -34.55
N LYS A 590 19.17 35.87 -35.14
CA LYS A 590 19.77 36.44 -36.36
C LYS A 590 20.07 35.31 -37.36
N ARG A 591 19.03 34.72 -37.93
CA ARG A 591 19.06 34.14 -39.27
C ARG A 591 17.74 34.39 -39.96
#